data_AF-Q89CV4-F1
#
_entry.id   AF-Q89CV4-F1
#
_cell.length_a   1.000
_cell.length_b   1.000
_cell.length_c   1.000
_cell.angle_alpha   90.00
_cell.angle_beta   90.00
_cell.angle_gamma   90.00
#
_symmetry.space_group_name_H-M   'P 1'
#
loop_
_entity.id
_entity.type
_entity.pdbx_description
1 polymer ?
#
loop_
_entity_poly.entity_id
_entity_poly.type
_entity_poly.pdbx_seq_one_letter_code
_entity_poly.pdbx_strand_id
1 'polypeptide(L)'
;MVGSLGLAIRCGIHTGECVIEGDDVAGIAVHIGARVAARADPGEILLSSTVKDLIAGSRVECSDRGSHTLKGVPGRWRLFAVQECAR
;
A
#
# COMPACT_ATOMS: atom_id res chain seq x y z
N MET A 1 -3.56 20.92 4.85
CA MET A 1 -3.21 19.65 4.18
C MET A 1 -1.71 19.66 3.97
N VAL A 2 -0.98 18.56 4.20
CA VAL A 2 0.50 18.56 4.05
C VAL A 2 0.95 19.00 2.64
N GLY A 3 0.13 18.72 1.62
CA GLY A 3 0.37 19.20 0.25
C GLY A 3 0.39 20.74 0.09
N SER A 4 -0.29 21.51 0.94
CA SER A 4 -0.22 22.99 0.88
C SER A 4 1.13 23.55 1.35
N LEU A 5 2.00 22.70 1.90
CA LEU A 5 3.38 23.03 2.28
C LEU A 5 4.40 22.63 1.19
N GLY A 6 3.94 22.16 0.02
CA GLY A 6 4.82 21.66 -1.05
C GLY A 6 5.44 20.30 -0.76
N LEU A 7 4.90 19.56 0.23
CA LEU A 7 5.39 18.25 0.63
C LEU A 7 4.53 17.13 0.01
N ALA A 8 5.20 16.17 -0.61
CA ALA A 8 4.58 14.96 -1.13
C ALA A 8 4.65 13.82 -0.10
N ILE A 9 3.54 13.10 0.06
CA ILE A 9 3.45 11.90 0.91
C ILE A 9 3.41 10.69 -0.01
N ARG A 10 4.10 9.62 0.38
CA ARG A 10 3.94 8.29 -0.22
C ARG A 10 3.14 7.40 0.73
N CYS A 11 2.27 6.56 0.20
CA CYS A 11 1.41 5.68 0.99
C CYS A 11 1.44 4.25 0.46
N GLY A 12 1.33 3.28 1.37
CA GLY A 12 1.19 1.87 1.03
C GLY A 12 0.10 1.23 1.86
N ILE A 13 -0.74 0.44 1.20
CA ILE A 13 -1.90 -0.21 1.82
C ILE A 13 -1.77 -1.72 1.62
N HIS A 14 -1.82 -2.43 2.74
CA HIS A 14 -1.89 -3.88 2.79
C HIS A 14 -2.89 -4.29 3.87
N THR A 15 -3.42 -5.51 3.74
CA THR A 15 -4.29 -6.13 4.73
C THR A 15 -3.89 -7.59 4.86
N GLY A 16 -3.90 -8.07 6.10
CA GLY A 16 -3.53 -9.42 6.48
C GLY A 16 -3.67 -9.60 7.98
N GLU A 17 -3.32 -10.79 8.45
CA GLU A 17 -3.37 -11.11 9.88
C GLU A 17 -2.35 -10.31 10.68
N CYS A 18 -2.81 -9.76 11.80
CA CYS A 18 -2.00 -9.04 12.78
C CYS A 18 -2.61 -9.22 14.18
N VAL A 19 -1.81 -8.91 15.20
CA VAL A 19 -2.21 -8.93 16.60
C VAL A 19 -1.97 -7.57 17.22
N ILE A 20 -2.79 -7.23 18.22
CA ILE A 20 -2.58 -6.03 19.03
C ILE A 20 -1.65 -6.42 20.19
N GLU A 21 -0.52 -5.73 20.31
CA GLU A 21 0.46 -5.90 21.38
C GLU A 21 0.53 -4.61 22.22
N GLY A 22 -0.26 -4.57 23.30
CA GLY A 22 -0.41 -3.36 24.11
C GLY A 22 -1.05 -2.23 23.30
N ASP A 23 -0.31 -1.14 23.11
CA ASP A 23 -0.74 0.03 22.33
C ASP A 23 -0.24 0.02 20.87
N ASP A 24 0.36 -1.09 20.42
CA ASP A 24 0.90 -1.24 19.07
C ASP A 24 0.30 -2.46 18.33
N VAL A 25 0.61 -2.59 17.04
CA VAL A 25 0.18 -3.70 16.18
C VAL A 25 1.41 -4.45 15.66
N ALA A 26 1.41 -5.77 15.85
CA ALA A 26 2.48 -6.65 15.40
C ALA A 26 1.98 -7.67 14.37
N GLY A 27 2.92 -8.18 13.57
CA GLY A 27 2.66 -9.22 12.59
C GLY A 27 3.19 -8.89 11.19
N ILE A 28 3.27 -9.92 10.35
CA ILE A 28 3.86 -9.79 9.01
C ILE A 28 3.09 -8.80 8.13
N ALA A 29 1.77 -8.65 8.31
CA ALA A 29 0.95 -7.70 7.57
C ALA A 29 1.42 -6.24 7.76
N VAL A 30 1.82 -5.87 8.99
CA VAL A 30 2.34 -4.52 9.29
C VAL A 30 3.63 -4.26 8.51
N HIS A 31 4.55 -5.24 8.50
CA HIS A 31 5.78 -5.13 7.74
C HIS A 31 5.50 -5.06 6.24
N ILE A 32 4.59 -5.87 5.70
CA ILE A 32 4.23 -5.83 4.28
C ILE A 32 3.69 -4.45 3.92
N GLY A 33 2.75 -3.88 4.70
CA GLY A 33 2.24 -2.52 4.49
C GLY A 33 3.36 -1.47 4.43
N ALA A 34 4.30 -1.54 5.39
CA ALA A 34 5.46 -0.67 5.40
C ALA A 34 6.37 -0.85 4.17
N ARG A 35 6.54 -2.08 3.65
CA ARG A 35 7.32 -2.34 2.43
C ARG A 35 6.60 -1.93 1.16
N VAL A 36 5.27 -2.01 1.11
CA VAL A 36 4.48 -1.45 0.02
C VAL A 36 4.64 0.07 0.01
N ALA A 37 4.52 0.74 1.16
CA ALA A 37 4.69 2.20 1.27
C ALA A 37 6.10 2.65 0.86
N ALA A 38 7.12 1.86 1.21
CA ALA A 38 8.50 2.14 0.83
C ALA A 38 8.77 2.04 -0.69
N ARG A 39 7.86 1.42 -1.46
CA ARG A 39 7.94 1.33 -2.92
C ARG A 39 7.17 2.42 -3.64
N ALA A 40 6.33 3.16 -2.93
CA ALA A 40 5.55 4.23 -3.52
C ALA A 40 6.44 5.45 -3.82
N ASP A 41 6.28 5.99 -5.03
CA ASP A 41 6.84 7.27 -5.44
C ASP A 41 6.22 8.42 -4.63
N PRO A 42 6.84 9.63 -4.59
CA PRO A 42 6.24 10.78 -3.92
C PRO A 42 4.86 11.12 -4.51
N GLY A 43 3.84 11.19 -3.66
CA GLY A 43 2.45 11.42 -4.09
C GLY A 43 1.69 10.14 -4.48
N GLU A 44 2.36 8.99 -4.55
CA GLU A 44 1.76 7.72 -4.96
C GLU A 44 1.15 6.97 -3.77
N ILE A 45 0.02 6.31 -4.03
CA ILE A 45 -0.59 5.33 -3.12
C ILE A 45 -0.48 3.96 -3.79
N LEU A 46 0.28 3.04 -3.18
CA LEU A 46 0.41 1.66 -3.64
C LEU A 46 -0.42 0.69 -2.80
N LEU A 47 -1.02 -0.29 -3.46
CA LEU A 47 -1.80 -1.38 -2.87
C LEU A 47 -1.11 -2.71 -3.13
N SER A 48 -1.22 -3.65 -2.19
CA SER A 48 -0.97 -5.07 -2.49
C SER A 48 -2.12 -5.70 -3.27
N SER A 49 -1.90 -6.83 -3.95
CA SER A 49 -2.96 -7.60 -4.61
C SER A 49 -4.13 -7.91 -3.68
N THR A 50 -3.87 -8.29 -2.42
CA THR A 50 -4.92 -8.58 -1.43
C THR A 50 -5.89 -7.42 -1.24
N VAL A 51 -5.39 -6.18 -1.12
CA VAL A 51 -6.24 -5.00 -1.00
C VAL A 51 -6.95 -4.73 -2.31
N LYS A 52 -6.25 -4.87 -3.45
CA LYS A 52 -6.86 -4.66 -4.76
C LYS A 52 -8.07 -5.56 -4.99
N ASP A 53 -7.98 -6.81 -4.55
CA ASP A 53 -9.07 -7.79 -4.67
C ASP A 53 -10.24 -7.44 -3.73
N LEU A 54 -9.96 -7.03 -2.49
CA LEU A 54 -10.99 -6.64 -1.52
C LEU A 54 -11.80 -5.40 -1.94
N ILE A 55 -11.21 -4.50 -2.73
CA ILE A 55 -11.89 -3.28 -3.20
C ILE A 55 -12.59 -3.48 -4.55
N ALA A 56 -12.71 -4.71 -5.05
CA ALA A 56 -13.46 -5.00 -6.27
C ALA A 56 -14.90 -4.48 -6.16
N GLY A 57 -15.37 -3.77 -7.18
CA GLY A 57 -16.68 -3.09 -7.18
C GLY A 57 -16.70 -1.70 -6.54
N SER A 58 -15.59 -1.22 -5.98
CA SER A 58 -15.44 0.19 -5.59
C SER A 58 -15.19 1.09 -6.80
N ARG A 59 -15.25 2.42 -6.58
CA ARG A 59 -14.90 3.42 -7.60
C ARG A 59 -13.39 3.70 -7.69
N VAL A 60 -12.57 2.96 -6.95
CA VAL A 60 -11.13 3.18 -6.91
C VAL A 60 -10.48 2.46 -8.09
N GLU A 61 -10.00 3.26 -9.03
CA GLU A 61 -9.23 2.77 -10.17
C GLU A 61 -7.78 2.52 -9.77
N CYS A 62 -7.17 1.48 -10.33
CA CYS A 62 -5.79 1.12 -10.03
C CYS A 62 -5.07 0.68 -11.30
N SER A 63 -3.82 1.10 -11.45
CA SER A 63 -2.92 0.58 -12.49
C SER A 63 -1.97 -0.46 -11.91
N ASP A 64 -1.65 -1.50 -12.69
CA ASP A 64 -0.67 -2.51 -12.29
C ASP A 64 0.76 -1.93 -12.32
N ARG A 65 1.50 -2.13 -11.24
CA ARG A 65 2.91 -1.72 -11.10
C ARG A 65 3.85 -2.91 -11.14
N GLY A 66 3.36 -4.07 -11.53
CA GLY A 66 4.13 -5.29 -11.68
C GLY A 66 4.44 -5.97 -10.35
N SER A 67 5.37 -6.91 -10.39
CA SER A 67 5.66 -7.81 -9.29
C SER A 67 7.03 -7.54 -8.65
N HIS A 68 7.08 -7.52 -7.33
CA HIS A 68 8.16 -6.96 -6.52
C HIS A 68 8.59 -7.93 -5.41
N THR A 69 9.88 -8.08 -5.16
CA THR A 69 10.37 -8.71 -3.93
C THR A 69 10.37 -7.66 -2.82
N LEU A 70 9.79 -7.96 -1.66
CA LEU A 70 9.76 -7.03 -0.51
C LEU A 70 10.76 -7.49 0.55
N LYS A 71 11.54 -6.56 1.12
CA LYS A 71 12.59 -6.90 2.10
C LYS A 71 12.00 -7.63 3.30
N GLY A 72 12.45 -8.86 3.53
CA GLY A 72 12.03 -9.70 4.66
C GLY A 72 10.67 -10.38 4.49
N VAL A 73 10.06 -10.31 3.29
CA VAL A 73 8.80 -10.97 2.99
C VAL A 73 9.04 -12.02 1.90
N PRO A 74 8.69 -13.30 2.12
CA PRO A 74 8.83 -14.34 1.12
C PRO A 74 8.03 -14.07 -0.16
N GLY A 75 8.56 -14.56 -1.29
CA GLY A 75 7.87 -14.53 -2.58
C GLY A 75 7.93 -13.18 -3.31
N ARG A 76 7.16 -13.09 -4.39
CA ARG A 76 6.99 -11.85 -5.16
C ARG A 76 5.57 -11.35 -5.04
N TRP A 77 5.44 -10.04 -4.92
CA TRP A 77 4.22 -9.34 -4.56
C TRP A 77 3.83 -8.39 -5.68
N ARG A 78 2.65 -8.59 -6.27
CA ARG A 78 2.13 -7.66 -7.27
C ARG A 78 1.55 -6.43 -6.58
N LEU A 79 1.96 -5.26 -7.04
CA LEU A 79 1.55 -3.97 -6.48
C LEU A 79 0.73 -3.19 -7.51
N PHE A 80 -0.16 -2.33 -7.02
CA PHE A 80 -1.04 -1.52 -7.84
C PHE A 80 -1.02 -0.07 -7.38
N ALA A 81 -0.94 0.89 -8.30
CA ALA A 81 -1.04 2.30 -7.96
C ALA A 81 -2.48 2.77 -8.10
N VAL A 82 -3.01 3.39 -7.04
CA VAL A 82 -4.31 4.07 -7.12
C VAL A 82 -4.21 5.19 -8.14
N GLN A 83 -5.19 5.27 -9.04
CA GLN A 83 -5.30 6.37 -10.00
C GLN A 83 -6.07 7.52 -9.34
N GLU A 84 -5.64 8.75 -9.60
CA GLU A 84 -6.45 9.90 -9.23
C GLU A 84 -7.79 9.83 -9.97
N CYS A 85 -8.90 10.03 -9.26
CA CYS A 85 -10.12 10.44 -9.93
C CYS A 85 -9.82 11.80 -10.58
N ALA A 86 -9.93 11.88 -11.91
CA ALA A 86 -9.99 13.15 -12.59
C ALA A 86 -11.08 13.99 -11.89
N ARG A 87 -10.69 15.15 -11.37
CA ARG A 87 -11.62 16.08 -10.71
C ARG A 87 -12.64 16.63 -11.70
#